data_AF-A0A3B1AUJ0-F1
#
_entry.id   AF-A0A3B1AUJ0-F1
#
_cell.length_a   1.000
_cell.length_b   1.000
_cell.length_c   1.000
_cell.angle_alpha   90.00
_cell.angle_beta   90.00
_cell.angle_gamma   90.00
#
_symmetry.space_group_name_H-M   'P 1'
#
loop_
_entity.id
_entity.type
_entity.pdbx_description
1 polymer ?
#
loop_
_entity_poly.entity_id
_entity_poly.type
_entity_poly.pdbx_seq_one_letter_code
_entity_poly.pdbx_strand_id
1 'polypeptide(L)'
;MQRARTVMRPSAPQAGAAYKVGYRSDRGGENLHLYRYEQKVKQAFANIELCLKGISGFQHEADFSRRAQAVAREYLGFELPDVLLADAWIKSVDVGQLYVWCVFETFRRMSDDFFTDKPLVGLDDENFQAFIEKCGFHTVDVSPCADGRLAHVIRYVLRLPYKSVRRKSYAGAMFDIDDSLQKWVETEMLRYRESRPNSVDAATRYLKAAVYHYSTSAPDVEGCAAHGSDAVKAAEGALSRLQAFQQGVENSFCCGASIDLLLIGIDTDNDAIRIHLSDADGGIDPLRYVDCSDVDAVANAGDTSEEIYNVVARLAQTQKIAPAEGMLRFVAKLFHSNMLQVNYVREYYNGRYEDIGHQER
;
A
#
# COMPACT_ATOMS: atom_id res chain seq x y z
N MET A 1 45.66 2.31 28.15
CA MET A 1 45.25 2.91 26.86
C MET A 1 44.45 1.87 26.07
N GLN A 2 43.16 2.19 25.86
CA GLN A 2 42.15 1.62 24.96
C GLN A 2 42.17 0.10 24.68
N ARG A 3 41.35 -0.64 25.43
CA ARG A 3 40.80 -1.94 24.99
C ARG A 3 39.68 -1.68 23.99
N ALA A 4 39.86 -2.15 22.76
CA ALA A 4 38.82 -2.17 21.74
C ALA A 4 37.61 -2.98 22.23
N ARG A 5 36.44 -2.34 22.33
CA ARG A 5 35.16 -3.02 22.53
C ARG A 5 34.73 -3.58 21.18
N THR A 6 34.80 -4.90 21.04
CA THR A 6 34.15 -5.64 19.95
C THR A 6 32.64 -5.42 20.05
N VAL A 7 32.07 -4.71 19.09
CA VAL A 7 30.61 -4.57 18.95
C VAL A 7 30.07 -5.91 18.47
N MET A 8 29.44 -6.66 19.37
CA MET A 8 28.67 -7.86 19.03
C MET A 8 27.48 -7.40 18.18
N ARG A 9 27.51 -7.69 16.87
CA ARG A 9 26.33 -7.59 16.00
C ARG A 9 25.30 -8.63 16.48
N PRO A 10 24.02 -8.26 16.68
CA PRO A 10 22.99 -9.27 16.87
C PRO A 10 22.91 -10.12 15.60
N SER A 11 22.91 -11.44 15.80
CA SER A 11 22.75 -12.44 14.75
C SER A 11 21.46 -12.20 13.98
N ALA A 12 21.56 -12.14 12.65
CA ALA A 12 20.41 -12.15 11.76
C ALA A 12 19.50 -13.36 12.09
N PRO A 13 18.17 -13.21 12.09
CA PRO A 13 17.27 -14.35 12.27
C PRO A 13 17.50 -15.35 11.13
N GLN A 14 17.63 -16.62 11.49
CA GLN A 14 17.91 -17.71 10.57
C GLN A 14 16.86 -17.76 9.45
N ALA A 15 17.35 -17.71 8.20
CA ALA A 15 16.58 -18.10 7.03
C ALA A 15 16.27 -19.60 7.10
N GLY A 16 15.00 -19.97 6.87
CA GLY A 16 14.61 -21.34 6.54
C GLY A 16 13.91 -22.11 7.65
N ALA A 17 12.71 -21.67 8.06
CA ALA A 17 11.68 -22.58 8.49
C ALA A 17 10.54 -22.49 7.46
N ALA A 18 10.21 -23.59 6.79
CA ALA A 18 9.01 -23.68 5.98
C ALA A 18 7.81 -23.63 6.93
N TYR A 19 7.29 -22.43 7.17
CA TYR A 19 6.13 -22.20 8.01
C TYR A 19 4.92 -22.90 7.39
N LYS A 20 4.38 -23.93 8.07
CA LYS A 20 3.06 -24.49 7.77
C LYS A 20 2.03 -23.46 8.21
N VAL A 21 1.77 -22.50 7.33
CA VAL A 21 0.69 -21.55 7.51
C VAL A 21 -0.58 -22.17 6.96
N GLY A 22 -1.58 -22.32 7.81
CA GLY A 22 -2.87 -22.87 7.42
C GLY A 22 -3.55 -21.98 6.39
N TYR A 23 -3.99 -22.55 5.27
CA TYR A 23 -4.81 -21.85 4.29
C TYR A 23 -6.05 -21.26 4.97
N ARG A 24 -6.19 -19.92 4.96
CA ARG A 24 -7.42 -19.26 5.44
C ARG A 24 -8.36 -19.09 4.27
N SER A 25 -9.52 -19.73 4.37
CA SER A 25 -10.62 -19.52 3.42
C SER A 25 -11.01 -18.04 3.42
N ASP A 26 -10.98 -17.40 2.26
CA ASP A 26 -11.59 -16.10 2.03
C ASP A 26 -13.11 -16.30 1.99
N ARG A 27 -13.79 -16.24 3.14
CA ARG A 27 -15.26 -16.26 3.12
C ARG A 27 -15.76 -15.07 2.28
N GLY A 28 -16.04 -15.28 0.98
CA GLY A 28 -16.56 -14.28 0.06
C GLY A 28 -15.84 -14.06 -1.28
N GLY A 29 -14.77 -14.78 -1.64
CA GLY A 29 -14.14 -14.66 -2.97
C GLY A 29 -13.45 -13.30 -3.24
N GLU A 30 -13.11 -12.54 -2.19
CA GLU A 30 -12.48 -11.23 -2.31
C GLU A 30 -11.08 -11.34 -2.94
N ASN A 31 -10.32 -12.38 -2.61
CA ASN A 31 -8.98 -12.57 -3.19
C ASN A 31 -9.08 -12.85 -4.69
N LEU A 32 -10.01 -13.72 -5.11
CA LEU A 32 -10.28 -13.96 -6.52
C LEU A 32 -10.75 -12.70 -7.25
N HIS A 33 -11.56 -11.89 -6.60
CA HIS A 33 -12.04 -10.62 -7.15
C HIS A 33 -10.90 -9.61 -7.37
N LEU A 34 -10.05 -9.41 -6.36
CA LEU A 34 -8.86 -8.55 -6.47
C LEU A 34 -7.86 -9.10 -7.51
N TYR A 35 -7.75 -10.43 -7.63
CA TYR A 35 -6.91 -11.07 -8.63
C TYR A 35 -7.41 -10.77 -10.05
N ARG A 36 -8.71 -10.98 -10.29
CA ARG A 36 -9.32 -10.67 -11.59
C ARG A 36 -9.16 -9.20 -11.96
N TYR A 37 -9.31 -8.29 -10.99
CA TYR A 37 -9.09 -6.87 -11.22
C TYR A 37 -7.62 -6.57 -11.57
N GLU A 38 -6.67 -7.11 -10.82
CA GLU A 38 -5.23 -6.97 -11.10
C GLU A 38 -4.89 -7.48 -12.51
N GLN A 39 -5.36 -8.67 -12.86
CA GLN A 39 -5.12 -9.26 -14.19
C GLN A 39 -5.76 -8.44 -15.31
N LYS A 40 -6.99 -7.91 -15.11
CA LYS A 40 -7.63 -7.01 -16.08
C LYS A 40 -6.75 -5.78 -16.33
N VAL A 41 -6.22 -5.16 -15.27
CA VAL A 41 -5.34 -3.99 -15.34
C VAL A 41 -4.03 -4.34 -16.06
N LYS A 42 -3.31 -5.38 -15.61
CA LYS A 42 -2.03 -5.81 -16.21
C LYS A 42 -2.20 -6.21 -17.68
N GLN A 43 -3.28 -6.91 -18.03
CA GLN A 43 -3.51 -7.31 -19.42
C GLN A 43 -3.81 -6.10 -20.32
N ALA A 44 -4.58 -5.12 -19.86
CA ALA A 44 -4.93 -3.94 -20.65
C ALA A 44 -3.68 -3.19 -21.15
N PHE A 45 -2.71 -2.96 -20.26
CA PHE A 45 -1.46 -2.30 -20.65
C PHE A 45 -0.52 -3.23 -21.44
N ALA A 46 -0.55 -4.55 -21.21
CA ALA A 46 0.31 -5.49 -21.94
C ALA A 46 -0.14 -5.62 -23.41
N ASN A 47 -1.45 -5.54 -23.64
CA ASN A 47 -2.03 -5.54 -24.97
C ASN A 47 -1.56 -4.37 -25.84
N ILE A 48 -1.16 -3.24 -25.24
CA ILE A 48 -0.61 -2.10 -26.00
C ILE A 48 0.64 -2.53 -26.75
N GLU A 49 1.57 -3.19 -26.07
CA GLU A 49 2.81 -3.65 -26.70
C GLU A 49 2.55 -4.73 -27.75
N LEU A 50 1.65 -5.68 -27.47
CA LEU A 50 1.25 -6.70 -28.44
C LEU A 50 0.61 -6.10 -29.70
N CYS A 51 -0.29 -5.13 -29.52
CA CYS A 51 -0.95 -4.41 -30.60
C CYS A 51 0.07 -3.69 -31.49
N LEU A 52 0.97 -2.90 -30.89
CA LEU A 52 1.93 -2.10 -31.65
C LEU A 52 3.01 -2.95 -32.33
N LYS A 53 3.46 -4.04 -31.70
CA LYS A 53 4.32 -5.03 -32.35
C LYS A 53 3.64 -5.67 -33.56
N GLY A 54 2.35 -6.00 -33.43
CA GLY A 54 1.54 -6.51 -34.53
C GLY A 54 1.44 -5.53 -35.69
N ILE A 55 1.10 -4.26 -35.40
CA ILE A 55 0.95 -3.19 -36.39
C ILE A 55 2.26 -2.90 -37.14
N SER A 56 3.38 -2.84 -36.43
CA SER A 56 4.70 -2.60 -37.02
C SER A 56 5.09 -3.64 -38.08
N GLY A 57 4.60 -4.88 -37.95
CA GLY A 57 4.89 -5.98 -38.87
C GLY A 57 4.33 -5.83 -40.29
N PHE A 58 3.34 -4.96 -40.51
CA PHE A 58 2.69 -4.79 -41.83
C PHE A 58 2.56 -3.31 -42.28
N GLN A 59 3.41 -2.43 -41.74
CA GLN A 59 3.29 -0.97 -41.94
C GLN A 59 3.37 -0.46 -43.38
N HIS A 60 3.91 -1.26 -44.31
CA HIS A 60 4.09 -0.86 -45.72
C HIS A 60 3.06 -1.50 -46.67
N GLU A 61 2.03 -2.15 -46.14
CA GLU A 61 0.96 -2.72 -46.94
C GLU A 61 -0.08 -1.66 -47.37
N ALA A 62 -0.68 -1.84 -48.55
CA ALA A 62 -1.60 -0.85 -49.14
C ALA A 62 -2.87 -0.61 -48.31
N ASP A 63 -3.28 -1.58 -47.48
CA ASP A 63 -4.43 -1.49 -46.59
C ASP A 63 -4.05 -1.31 -45.12
N PHE A 64 -2.83 -0.82 -44.86
CA PHE A 64 -2.24 -0.65 -43.53
C PHE A 64 -3.20 -0.02 -42.53
N SER A 65 -3.73 1.18 -42.80
CA SER A 65 -4.56 1.91 -41.83
C SER A 65 -5.80 1.11 -41.43
N ARG A 66 -6.47 0.46 -42.40
CA ARG A 66 -7.64 -0.38 -42.15
C ARG A 66 -7.29 -1.60 -41.27
N ARG A 67 -6.17 -2.25 -41.56
CA ARG A 67 -5.69 -3.41 -40.78
C ARG A 67 -5.24 -3.00 -39.38
N ALA A 68 -4.51 -1.89 -39.25
CA ALA A 68 -4.06 -1.36 -37.97
C ALA A 68 -5.26 -1.03 -37.06
N GLN A 69 -6.30 -0.41 -37.61
CA GLN A 69 -7.54 -0.16 -36.86
C GLN A 69 -8.25 -1.45 -36.43
N ALA A 70 -8.25 -2.50 -37.28
CA ALA A 70 -8.82 -3.79 -36.91
C ALA A 70 -8.06 -4.45 -35.74
N VAL A 71 -6.73 -4.44 -35.80
CA VAL A 71 -5.87 -4.96 -34.72
C VAL A 71 -6.08 -4.16 -33.42
N ALA A 72 -6.15 -2.84 -33.50
CA ALA A 72 -6.38 -1.99 -32.33
C ALA A 72 -7.75 -2.28 -31.66
N ARG A 73 -8.82 -2.42 -32.45
CA ARG A 73 -10.13 -2.79 -31.92
C ARG A 73 -10.14 -4.16 -31.25
N GLU A 74 -9.41 -5.12 -31.80
CA GLU A 74 -9.32 -6.48 -31.24
C GLU A 74 -8.54 -6.50 -29.92
N TYR A 75 -7.35 -5.92 -29.89
CA TYR A 75 -6.45 -5.98 -28.71
C TYR A 75 -6.79 -4.96 -27.63
N LEU A 76 -7.20 -3.75 -28.02
CA LEU A 76 -7.37 -2.60 -27.14
C LEU A 76 -8.83 -2.22 -26.96
N GLY A 77 -9.72 -2.61 -27.87
CA GLY A 77 -11.14 -2.23 -27.82
C GLY A 77 -11.41 -0.76 -28.18
N PHE A 78 -10.46 -0.07 -28.80
CA PHE A 78 -10.59 1.28 -29.33
C PHE A 78 -9.84 1.43 -30.66
N GLU A 79 -10.11 2.51 -31.38
CA GLU A 79 -9.45 2.88 -32.63
C GLU A 79 -8.24 3.78 -32.35
N LEU A 80 -7.21 3.71 -33.19
CA LEU A 80 -6.05 4.59 -33.14
C LEU A 80 -6.36 5.92 -33.87
N PRO A 81 -5.59 7.00 -33.63
CA PRO A 81 -5.79 8.24 -34.36
C PRO A 81 -5.41 8.09 -35.83
N ASP A 82 -6.36 8.36 -36.75
CA ASP A 82 -6.13 8.23 -38.20
C ASP A 82 -4.94 9.05 -38.69
N VAL A 83 -4.73 10.24 -38.10
CA VAL A 83 -3.60 11.14 -38.43
C VAL A 83 -2.24 10.46 -38.19
N LEU A 84 -2.15 9.56 -37.20
CA LEU A 84 -0.93 8.82 -36.91
C LEU A 84 -0.71 7.61 -37.84
N LEU A 85 -1.75 7.20 -38.58
CA LEU A 85 -1.70 6.09 -39.52
C LEU A 85 -1.61 6.52 -40.99
N ALA A 86 -2.06 7.74 -41.33
CA ALA A 86 -2.25 8.19 -42.70
C ALA A 86 -0.96 8.30 -43.52
N ASP A 87 0.15 8.69 -42.88
CA ASP A 87 1.43 8.94 -43.57
C ASP A 87 2.37 7.72 -43.63
N ALA A 88 1.91 6.55 -43.19
CA ALA A 88 2.73 5.33 -43.04
C ALA A 88 3.36 4.82 -44.36
N TRP A 89 2.83 5.25 -45.50
CA TRP A 89 3.37 4.95 -46.82
C TRP A 89 4.57 5.83 -47.22
N ILE A 90 4.70 7.03 -46.61
CA ILE A 90 5.81 7.98 -46.87
C ILE A 90 6.93 7.78 -45.85
N LYS A 91 6.57 7.57 -44.59
CA LYS A 91 7.48 7.44 -43.45
C LYS A 91 7.06 6.27 -42.57
N SER A 92 8.00 5.73 -41.81
CA SER A 92 7.67 4.74 -40.78
C SER A 92 6.66 5.30 -39.79
N VAL A 93 5.81 4.42 -39.28
CA VAL A 93 4.81 4.75 -38.26
C VAL A 93 5.53 5.21 -36.99
N ASP A 94 5.02 6.29 -36.37
CA ASP A 94 5.53 6.75 -35.09
C ASP A 94 4.99 5.86 -33.95
N VAL A 95 5.68 4.76 -33.71
CA VAL A 95 5.34 3.79 -32.66
C VAL A 95 5.40 4.43 -31.28
N GLY A 96 6.31 5.39 -31.05
CA GLY A 96 6.42 6.09 -29.78
C GLY A 96 5.19 6.95 -29.50
N GLN A 97 4.75 7.73 -30.48
CA GLN A 97 3.54 8.54 -30.36
C GLN A 97 2.28 7.68 -30.22
N LEU A 98 2.18 6.58 -30.98
CA LEU A 98 1.08 5.62 -30.83
C LEU A 98 1.07 4.96 -29.44
N TYR A 99 2.24 4.56 -28.92
CA TYR A 99 2.36 3.99 -27.59
C TYR A 99 1.84 4.95 -26.52
N VAL A 100 2.32 6.19 -26.54
CA VAL A 100 1.86 7.22 -25.60
C VAL A 100 0.35 7.45 -25.71
N TRP A 101 -0.19 7.54 -26.93
CA TRP A 101 -1.62 7.69 -27.14
C TRP A 101 -2.43 6.52 -26.57
N CYS A 102 -2.01 5.28 -26.86
CA CYS A 102 -2.65 4.06 -26.35
C CYS A 102 -2.60 3.97 -24.82
N VAL A 103 -1.49 4.38 -24.19
CA VAL A 103 -1.35 4.42 -22.73
C VAL A 103 -2.37 5.38 -22.13
N PHE A 104 -2.47 6.61 -22.65
CA PHE A 104 -3.42 7.60 -22.14
C PHE A 104 -4.88 7.18 -22.36
N GLU A 105 -5.22 6.64 -23.53
CA GLU A 105 -6.58 6.19 -23.81
C GLU A 105 -6.97 4.97 -22.96
N THR A 106 -6.04 4.03 -22.77
CA THR A 106 -6.24 2.89 -21.86
C THR A 106 -6.47 3.37 -20.42
N PHE A 107 -5.64 4.29 -19.93
CA PHE A 107 -5.79 4.88 -18.61
C PHE A 107 -7.13 5.63 -18.44
N ARG A 108 -7.54 6.42 -19.44
CA ARG A 108 -8.81 7.15 -19.45
C ARG A 108 -10.00 6.19 -19.32
N ARG A 109 -10.06 5.17 -20.18
CA ARG A 109 -11.14 4.17 -20.15
C ARG A 109 -11.16 3.39 -18.84
N MET A 110 -10.01 2.97 -18.33
CA MET A 110 -9.94 2.28 -17.05
C MET A 110 -10.36 3.14 -15.88
N SER A 111 -10.11 4.45 -15.94
CA SER A 111 -10.59 5.41 -14.95
C SER A 111 -12.11 5.53 -15.00
N ASP A 112 -12.70 5.63 -16.20
CA ASP A 112 -14.16 5.66 -16.39
C ASP A 112 -14.82 4.37 -15.85
N ASP A 113 -14.28 3.19 -16.23
CA ASP A 113 -14.71 1.89 -15.73
C ASP A 113 -14.62 1.83 -14.19
N PHE A 114 -13.53 2.32 -13.61
CA PHE A 114 -13.31 2.27 -12.16
C PHE A 114 -14.39 3.04 -11.39
N PHE A 115 -14.77 4.23 -11.84
CA PHE A 115 -15.80 5.03 -11.16
C PHE A 115 -17.22 4.53 -11.44
N THR A 116 -17.43 3.88 -12.58
CA THR A 116 -18.72 3.29 -12.98
C THR A 116 -18.98 1.98 -12.23
N ASP A 117 -18.07 1.02 -12.36
CA ASP A 117 -18.22 -0.34 -11.84
C ASP A 117 -17.81 -0.45 -10.37
N LYS A 118 -17.03 0.53 -9.88
CA LYS A 118 -16.53 0.59 -8.49
C LYS A 118 -15.90 -0.74 -8.05
N PRO A 119 -14.96 -1.31 -8.84
CA PRO A 119 -14.48 -2.68 -8.65
C PRO A 119 -13.74 -2.88 -7.32
N LEU A 120 -13.32 -1.81 -6.65
CA LEU A 120 -12.58 -1.90 -5.39
C LEU A 120 -13.39 -1.52 -4.16
N VAL A 121 -14.71 -1.29 -4.26
CA VAL A 121 -15.55 -1.05 -3.08
C VAL A 121 -15.63 -2.32 -2.24
N GLY A 122 -15.35 -2.20 -0.95
CA GLY A 122 -15.45 -3.29 0.02
C GLY A 122 -16.83 -3.35 0.68
N LEU A 123 -17.13 -4.50 1.30
CA LEU A 123 -18.38 -4.74 2.02
C LEU A 123 -18.54 -3.88 3.30
N ASP A 124 -17.43 -3.34 3.83
CA ASP A 124 -17.38 -2.65 5.12
C ASP A 124 -17.08 -1.13 4.99
N ASP A 125 -17.06 -0.60 3.76
CA ASP A 125 -16.71 0.80 3.47
C ASP A 125 -17.63 1.78 4.21
N GLU A 126 -18.91 1.45 4.37
CA GLU A 126 -19.93 2.28 5.03
C GLU A 126 -19.76 2.34 6.55
N ASN A 127 -19.20 1.30 7.18
CA ASN A 127 -19.02 1.22 8.63
C ASN A 127 -17.62 1.59 9.09
N PHE A 128 -16.68 1.78 8.16
CA PHE A 128 -15.28 2.01 8.50
C PHE A 128 -15.07 3.26 9.37
N GLN A 129 -15.82 4.34 9.10
CA GLN A 129 -15.72 5.56 9.91
C GLN A 129 -16.12 5.30 11.37
N ALA A 130 -17.25 4.62 11.58
CA ALA A 130 -17.71 4.24 12.92
C ALA A 130 -16.72 3.28 13.61
N PHE A 131 -16.05 2.42 12.85
CA PHE A 131 -15.01 1.54 13.38
C PHE A 131 -13.78 2.33 13.86
N ILE A 132 -13.24 3.25 13.05
CA ILE A 132 -12.05 4.01 13.45
C ILE A 132 -12.35 4.97 14.61
N GLU A 133 -13.58 5.50 14.70
CA GLU A 133 -13.99 6.33 15.85
C GLU A 133 -14.01 5.54 17.15
N LYS A 134 -14.49 4.28 17.12
CA LYS A 134 -14.37 3.37 18.27
C LYS A 134 -12.92 3.02 18.60
N CYS A 135 -12.02 3.08 17.62
CA CYS A 135 -10.57 2.95 17.82
C CYS A 135 -9.91 4.24 18.34
N GLY A 136 -10.68 5.33 18.50
CA GLY A 136 -10.15 6.62 18.96
C GLY A 136 -9.61 7.49 17.82
N PHE A 137 -9.99 7.25 16.57
CA PHE A 137 -9.52 8.03 15.42
C PHE A 137 -10.68 8.66 14.64
N HIS A 138 -10.54 9.92 14.25
CA HIS A 138 -11.49 10.56 13.33
C HIS A 138 -10.98 10.57 11.89
N THR A 139 -9.69 10.31 11.66
CA THR A 139 -9.09 10.28 10.32
C THR A 139 -7.89 9.33 10.31
N VAL A 140 -7.71 8.62 9.20
CA VAL A 140 -6.53 7.78 8.93
C VAL A 140 -5.83 8.32 7.68
N ASP A 141 -4.58 8.76 7.85
CA ASP A 141 -3.73 9.26 6.77
C ASP A 141 -2.48 8.39 6.63
N VAL A 142 -2.30 7.80 5.47
CA VAL A 142 -1.25 6.82 5.19
C VAL A 142 -0.27 7.38 4.16
N SER A 143 1.00 7.42 4.54
CA SER A 143 2.09 7.86 3.67
C SER A 143 3.09 6.75 3.39
N PRO A 144 2.92 6.00 2.28
CA PRO A 144 3.87 4.99 1.87
C PRO A 144 5.06 5.56 1.11
N CYS A 145 6.09 4.73 0.91
CA CYS A 145 7.07 4.95 -0.13
C CYS A 145 6.40 5.13 -1.51
N ALA A 146 7.02 5.91 -2.39
CA ALA A 146 6.58 6.08 -3.77
C ALA A 146 6.91 4.88 -4.68
N ASP A 147 7.58 3.85 -4.14
CA ASP A 147 7.80 2.56 -4.81
C ASP A 147 6.47 1.99 -5.34
N GLY A 148 6.45 1.58 -6.61
CA GLY A 148 5.27 1.08 -7.29
C GLY A 148 4.68 -0.18 -6.68
N ARG A 149 5.49 -1.00 -6.01
CA ARG A 149 5.01 -2.19 -5.27
C ARG A 149 4.08 -1.79 -4.11
N LEU A 150 4.17 -0.54 -3.63
CA LEU A 150 3.29 0.03 -2.61
C LEU A 150 2.12 0.85 -3.20
N ALA A 151 1.94 0.90 -4.53
CA ALA A 151 0.87 1.65 -5.18
C ALA A 151 -0.52 1.28 -4.63
N HIS A 152 -0.72 0.00 -4.32
CA HIS A 152 -2.01 -0.56 -3.89
C HIS A 152 -2.06 -0.93 -2.39
N VAL A 153 -1.18 -0.35 -1.56
CA VAL A 153 -1.09 -0.63 -0.12
C VAL A 153 -2.44 -0.54 0.62
N ILE A 154 -3.30 0.40 0.23
CA ILE A 154 -4.59 0.62 0.88
C ILE A 154 -5.54 -0.55 0.62
N ARG A 155 -5.81 -0.89 -0.65
CA ARG A 155 -6.86 -1.85 -0.98
C ARG A 155 -6.41 -3.30 -0.95
N TYR A 156 -5.13 -3.58 -1.21
CA TYR A 156 -4.57 -4.94 -1.24
C TYR A 156 -3.93 -5.29 0.10
N VAL A 157 -2.84 -4.61 0.46
CA VAL A 157 -2.04 -4.96 1.65
C VAL A 157 -2.81 -4.78 2.97
N LEU A 158 -3.50 -3.65 3.12
CA LEU A 158 -4.21 -3.30 4.37
C LEU A 158 -5.73 -3.56 4.30
N ARG A 159 -6.28 -3.86 3.12
CA ARG A 159 -7.73 -4.03 2.84
C ARG A 159 -8.60 -2.92 3.44
N LEU A 160 -8.11 -1.68 3.38
CA LEU A 160 -8.83 -0.51 3.83
C LEU A 160 -9.67 0.11 2.71
N PRO A 161 -10.81 0.74 3.04
CA PRO A 161 -11.65 1.44 2.07
C PRO A 161 -10.94 2.67 1.49
N TYR A 162 -10.67 2.66 0.19
CA TYR A 162 -9.85 3.68 -0.46
C TYR A 162 -10.45 5.10 -0.42
N LYS A 163 -11.76 5.24 -0.18
CA LYS A 163 -12.43 6.55 -0.07
C LYS A 163 -12.33 7.17 1.32
N SER A 164 -12.18 6.34 2.35
CA SER A 164 -12.20 6.77 3.75
C SER A 164 -10.80 6.91 4.35
N VAL A 165 -9.78 6.50 3.60
CA VAL A 165 -8.37 6.61 4.00
C VAL A 165 -7.65 7.56 3.06
N ARG A 166 -6.99 8.57 3.62
CA ARG A 166 -6.11 9.43 2.83
C ARG A 166 -4.82 8.68 2.52
N ARG A 167 -4.39 8.72 1.26
CA ARG A 167 -3.13 8.12 0.82
C ARG A 167 -2.31 9.12 0.01
N LYS A 168 -1.08 9.41 0.46
CA LYS A 168 -0.12 10.26 -0.29
C LYS A 168 1.29 9.71 -0.14
N SER A 169 1.89 9.29 -1.26
CA SER A 169 3.19 8.63 -1.30
C SER A 169 4.35 9.60 -1.54
N TYR A 170 5.51 9.25 -0.97
CA TYR A 170 6.74 10.02 -1.09
C TYR A 170 7.94 9.08 -1.17
N ALA A 171 9.00 9.44 -1.89
CA ALA A 171 10.21 8.61 -1.92
C ALA A 171 10.71 8.37 -0.48
N GLY A 172 10.94 7.10 -0.11
CA GLY A 172 11.30 6.71 1.25
C GLY A 172 10.26 7.02 2.33
N ALA A 173 8.98 7.19 1.98
CA ALA A 173 7.95 7.66 2.92
C ALA A 173 8.30 9.01 3.58
N MET A 174 9.15 9.83 2.93
CA MET A 174 9.58 11.13 3.42
C MET A 174 8.51 12.20 3.18
N PHE A 175 7.34 12.02 3.78
CA PHE A 175 6.15 12.84 3.53
C PHE A 175 6.31 14.28 3.95
N ASP A 176 5.74 15.22 3.20
CA ASP A 176 5.78 16.66 3.49
C ASP A 176 5.02 16.98 4.79
N ILE A 177 5.71 17.62 5.75
CA ILE A 177 5.15 17.97 7.06
C ILE A 177 4.16 19.11 6.93
N ASP A 178 4.45 20.11 6.09
CA ASP A 178 3.60 21.30 5.96
C ASP A 178 2.29 20.94 5.27
N ASP A 179 2.33 20.09 4.24
CA ASP A 179 1.13 19.51 3.62
C ASP A 179 0.30 18.69 4.62
N SER A 180 0.95 17.93 5.51
CA SER A 180 0.28 17.13 6.53
C SER A 180 -0.35 18.02 7.62
N LEU A 181 0.34 19.08 8.04
CA LEU A 181 -0.18 20.10 8.95
C LEU A 181 -1.40 20.80 8.36
N GLN A 182 -1.32 21.23 7.10
CA GLN A 182 -2.44 21.86 6.42
C GLN A 182 -3.65 20.92 6.38
N LYS A 183 -3.45 19.63 6.11
CA LYS A 183 -4.54 18.66 6.09
C LYS A 183 -5.14 18.40 7.47
N TRP A 184 -4.30 18.37 8.51
CA TRP A 184 -4.78 18.27 9.89
C TRP A 184 -5.65 19.47 10.25
N VAL A 185 -5.20 20.70 9.93
CA VAL A 185 -5.98 21.94 10.16
C VAL A 185 -7.32 21.88 9.43
N GLU A 186 -7.34 21.48 8.17
CA GLU A 186 -8.57 21.34 7.39
C GLU A 186 -9.55 20.37 8.07
N THR A 187 -9.03 19.24 8.55
CA THR A 187 -9.82 18.17 9.19
C THR A 187 -10.40 18.65 10.53
N GLU A 188 -9.58 19.26 11.38
CA GLU A 188 -10.04 19.80 12.67
C GLU A 188 -11.03 20.95 12.48
N MET A 189 -10.78 21.86 11.52
CA MET A 189 -11.72 22.93 11.19
C MET A 189 -13.08 22.38 10.74
N LEU A 190 -13.10 21.30 9.96
CA LEU A 190 -14.34 20.63 9.56
C LEU A 190 -15.08 20.04 10.76
N ARG A 191 -14.37 19.41 11.71
CA ARG A 191 -14.95 18.95 12.97
C ARG A 191 -15.55 20.09 13.77
N TYR A 192 -14.83 21.21 13.92
CA TYR A 192 -15.32 22.38 14.65
C TYR A 192 -16.57 23.02 14.03
N ARG A 193 -16.61 23.11 12.70
CA ARG A 193 -17.67 23.85 12.00
C ARG A 193 -18.89 23.00 11.66
N GLU A 194 -18.68 21.72 11.36
CA GLU A 194 -19.72 20.84 10.83
C GLU A 194 -19.92 19.56 11.65
N SER A 195 -19.15 19.34 12.72
CA SER A 195 -19.13 18.08 13.47
C SER A 195 -18.91 16.86 12.58
N ARG A 196 -18.06 17.02 11.55
CA ARG A 196 -17.73 15.99 10.58
C ARG A 196 -16.24 15.63 10.63
N PRO A 197 -15.90 14.33 10.64
CA PRO A 197 -16.83 13.19 10.65
C PRO A 197 -17.53 12.99 12.00
N ASN A 198 -17.01 13.59 13.08
CA ASN A 198 -17.60 13.58 14.41
C ASN A 198 -17.47 14.95 15.11
N SER A 199 -18.08 15.07 16.29
CA SER A 199 -17.93 16.26 17.14
C SER A 199 -16.49 16.46 17.61
N VAL A 200 -16.09 17.71 17.84
CA VAL A 200 -14.80 18.07 18.46
C VAL A 200 -14.66 17.56 19.89
N ASP A 201 -15.79 17.37 20.59
CA ASP A 201 -15.81 16.82 21.96
C ASP A 201 -15.59 15.29 21.98
N ALA A 202 -15.64 14.62 20.82
CA ALA A 202 -15.34 13.20 20.74
C ALA A 202 -13.85 12.98 21.01
N ALA A 203 -13.54 12.05 21.91
CA ALA A 203 -12.18 11.66 22.31
C ALA A 203 -11.47 10.87 21.21
N THR A 204 -11.21 11.53 20.07
CA THR A 204 -10.58 10.95 18.89
C THR A 204 -9.44 11.82 18.39
N ARG A 205 -8.42 11.21 17.80
CA ARG A 205 -7.27 11.90 17.20
C ARG A 205 -7.13 11.61 15.71
N TYR A 206 -6.31 12.43 15.07
CA TYR A 206 -5.83 12.18 13.72
C TYR A 206 -4.77 11.07 13.79
N LEU A 207 -4.94 9.99 13.03
CA LEU A 207 -3.94 8.93 12.93
C LEU A 207 -3.08 9.14 11.69
N LYS A 208 -1.77 9.33 11.90
CA LYS A 208 -0.78 9.32 10.81
C LYS A 208 -0.04 8.00 10.79
N ALA A 209 -0.12 7.30 9.65
CA ALA A 209 0.67 6.10 9.37
C ALA A 209 1.76 6.40 8.33
N ALA A 210 2.99 5.97 8.60
CA ALA A 210 4.07 5.95 7.61
C ALA A 210 4.40 4.50 7.25
N VAL A 211 4.57 4.23 5.96
CA VAL A 211 4.78 2.88 5.45
C VAL A 211 6.11 2.78 4.71
N TYR A 212 7.10 2.19 5.36
CA TYR A 212 8.36 1.83 4.75
C TYR A 212 8.29 0.42 4.15
N HIS A 213 9.27 0.05 3.35
CA HIS A 213 9.31 -1.27 2.74
C HIS A 213 10.72 -1.85 2.69
N TYR A 214 10.77 -3.15 2.49
CA TYR A 214 11.98 -3.98 2.42
C TYR A 214 11.69 -5.22 1.59
N SER A 215 12.74 -5.94 1.18
CA SER A 215 12.64 -7.27 0.59
C SER A 215 13.33 -8.26 1.52
N THR A 216 12.67 -9.37 1.86
CA THR A 216 13.31 -10.41 2.68
C THR A 216 14.28 -11.27 1.87
N SER A 217 14.00 -11.53 0.59
CA SER A 217 14.83 -12.39 -0.26
C SER A 217 16.00 -11.66 -0.90
N ALA A 218 15.91 -10.34 -1.09
CA ALA A 218 17.01 -9.51 -1.57
C ALA A 218 17.18 -8.21 -0.74
N PRO A 219 17.54 -8.30 0.56
CA PRO A 219 17.55 -7.14 1.47
C PRO A 219 18.49 -6.02 1.05
N ASP A 220 19.65 -6.34 0.48
CA ASP A 220 20.67 -5.36 0.11
C ASP A 220 20.46 -4.74 -1.29
N VAL A 221 19.44 -5.19 -2.03
CA VAL A 221 19.23 -4.80 -3.44
C VAL A 221 17.81 -4.31 -3.69
N GLU A 222 16.79 -5.04 -3.23
CA GLU A 222 15.38 -4.81 -3.58
C GLU A 222 14.57 -4.15 -2.45
N GLY A 223 15.26 -3.58 -1.46
CA GLY A 223 14.66 -2.73 -0.43
C GLY A 223 14.40 -1.30 -0.91
N CYS A 224 14.21 -0.38 0.04
CA CYS A 224 13.95 1.02 -0.29
C CYS A 224 15.21 1.72 -0.83
N ALA A 225 15.25 2.01 -2.13
CA ALA A 225 16.37 2.69 -2.78
C ALA A 225 16.72 4.06 -2.16
N ALA A 226 15.70 4.82 -1.73
CA ALA A 226 15.90 6.12 -1.07
C ALA A 226 16.70 6.04 0.25
N HIS A 227 16.80 4.85 0.83
CA HIS A 227 17.55 4.57 2.05
C HIS A 227 18.68 3.56 1.83
N GLY A 228 19.09 3.36 0.57
CA GLY A 228 20.17 2.45 0.21
C GLY A 228 19.87 0.98 0.53
N SER A 229 18.61 0.57 0.37
CA SER A 229 18.13 -0.79 0.68
C SER A 229 18.27 -1.20 2.16
N ASP A 230 18.53 -0.26 3.06
CA ASP A 230 18.65 -0.52 4.49
C ASP A 230 17.27 -0.37 5.17
N ALA A 231 16.67 -1.51 5.54
CA ALA A 231 15.34 -1.55 6.14
C ALA A 231 15.26 -0.80 7.48
N VAL A 232 16.34 -0.78 8.27
CA VAL A 232 16.38 -0.07 9.56
C VAL A 232 16.39 1.43 9.30
N LYS A 233 17.24 1.91 8.38
CA LYS A 233 17.24 3.33 8.00
C LYS A 233 15.92 3.77 7.40
N ALA A 234 15.26 2.91 6.64
CA ALA A 234 13.94 3.21 6.08
C ALA A 234 12.88 3.36 7.18
N ALA A 235 12.89 2.49 8.19
CA ALA A 235 12.02 2.60 9.36
C ALA A 235 12.32 3.86 10.19
N GLU A 236 13.60 4.15 10.45
CA GLU A 236 14.05 5.35 11.17
C GLU A 236 13.67 6.65 10.44
N GLY A 237 13.85 6.71 9.12
CA GLY A 237 13.48 7.86 8.30
C GLY A 237 11.97 8.13 8.34
N ALA A 238 11.17 7.08 8.17
CA ALA A 238 9.71 7.17 8.26
C ALA A 238 9.25 7.60 9.67
N LEU A 239 9.82 7.02 10.72
CA LEU A 239 9.53 7.39 12.11
C LEU A 239 9.89 8.84 12.41
N SER A 240 11.05 9.30 11.94
CA SER A 240 11.48 10.69 12.12
C SER A 240 10.47 11.67 11.53
N ARG A 241 9.86 11.36 10.37
CA ARG A 241 8.80 12.19 9.79
C ARG A 241 7.50 12.15 10.59
N LEU A 242 7.10 10.99 11.11
CA LEU A 242 5.96 10.87 12.02
C LEU A 242 6.13 11.76 13.25
N GLN A 243 7.29 11.70 13.90
CA GLN A 243 7.61 12.50 15.07
C GLN A 243 7.67 14.01 14.74
N ALA A 244 8.27 14.37 13.60
CA ALA A 244 8.32 15.77 13.16
C ALA A 244 6.91 16.34 12.91
N PHE A 245 5.98 15.55 12.37
CA PHE A 245 4.60 15.98 12.19
C PHE A 245 3.87 16.15 13.52
N GLN A 246 3.99 15.18 14.43
CA GLN A 246 3.40 15.28 15.77
C GLN A 246 3.91 16.52 16.50
N GLN A 247 5.24 16.73 16.50
CA GLN A 247 5.85 17.91 17.08
C GLN A 247 5.39 19.20 16.39
N GLY A 248 5.19 19.17 15.07
CA GLY A 248 4.62 20.29 14.32
C GLY A 248 3.23 20.67 14.81
N VAL A 249 2.36 19.69 15.09
CA VAL A 249 1.02 19.93 15.65
C VAL A 249 1.12 20.46 17.08
N GLU A 250 1.89 19.78 17.93
CA GLU A 250 2.01 20.11 19.36
C GLU A 250 2.61 21.50 19.61
N ASN A 251 3.55 21.93 18.77
CA ASN A 251 4.21 23.23 18.92
C ASN A 251 3.44 24.38 18.25
N SER A 252 2.63 24.09 17.22
CA SER A 252 1.93 25.13 16.45
C SER A 252 0.54 25.42 16.99
N PHE A 253 -0.07 24.48 17.72
CA PHE A 253 -1.44 24.58 18.21
C PHE A 253 -1.50 24.40 19.73
N CYS A 254 -2.28 25.25 20.38
CA CYS A 254 -2.39 25.26 21.85
C CYS A 254 -3.29 24.13 22.40
N CYS A 255 -3.49 24.14 23.73
CA CYS A 255 -4.48 23.29 24.42
C CYS A 255 -4.25 21.78 24.30
N GLY A 256 -3.01 21.34 24.11
CA GLY A 256 -2.66 19.91 24.06
C GLY A 256 -3.05 19.22 22.75
N ALA A 257 -3.12 19.96 21.65
CA ALA A 257 -3.29 19.39 20.32
C ALA A 257 -2.17 18.37 20.02
N SER A 258 -2.54 17.17 19.57
CA SER A 258 -1.59 16.10 19.22
C SER A 258 -2.29 15.10 18.28
N ILE A 259 -1.51 14.15 17.76
CA ILE A 259 -1.92 13.11 16.82
C ILE A 259 -1.39 11.76 17.29
N ASP A 260 -2.00 10.67 16.81
CA ASP A 260 -1.49 9.32 17.03
C ASP A 260 -0.64 8.87 15.83
N LEU A 261 0.38 8.06 16.11
CA LEU A 261 1.39 7.63 15.15
C LEU A 261 1.32 6.12 14.92
N LEU A 262 1.54 5.67 13.69
CA LEU A 262 1.67 4.26 13.33
C LEU A 262 2.78 4.06 12.31
N LEU A 263 3.74 3.18 12.61
CA LEU A 263 4.79 2.80 11.67
C LEU A 263 4.56 1.38 11.17
N ILE A 264 4.55 1.22 9.85
CA ILE A 264 4.28 -0.06 9.19
C ILE A 264 5.46 -0.36 8.24
N GLY A 265 6.01 -1.56 8.32
CA GLY A 265 6.92 -2.10 7.33
C GLY A 265 6.21 -3.11 6.43
N ILE A 266 6.47 -3.08 5.12
CA ILE A 266 5.97 -4.07 4.16
C ILE A 266 7.13 -4.84 3.55
N ASP A 267 7.06 -6.17 3.61
CA ASP A 267 7.89 -7.06 2.79
C ASP A 267 7.32 -7.11 1.37
N THR A 268 8.00 -6.48 0.41
CA THR A 268 7.54 -6.40 -0.98
C THR A 268 7.56 -7.74 -1.70
N ASP A 269 8.19 -8.77 -1.12
CA ASP A 269 8.23 -10.10 -1.72
C ASP A 269 6.89 -10.81 -1.63
N ASN A 270 6.14 -10.58 -0.54
CA ASN A 270 4.94 -11.34 -0.19
C ASN A 270 3.82 -10.51 0.44
N ASP A 271 3.96 -9.19 0.46
CA ASP A 271 3.07 -8.20 1.06
C ASP A 271 2.82 -8.36 2.57
N ALA A 272 3.62 -9.17 3.28
CA ALA A 272 3.49 -9.28 4.73
C ALA A 272 3.85 -7.96 5.41
N ILE A 273 3.05 -7.56 6.41
CA ILE A 273 3.34 -6.37 7.21
C ILE A 273 3.99 -6.71 8.55
N ARG A 274 4.81 -5.77 9.02
CA ARG A 274 5.18 -5.64 10.42
C ARG A 274 4.74 -4.27 10.94
N ILE A 275 4.27 -4.23 12.18
CA ILE A 275 3.75 -3.02 12.80
C ILE A 275 4.56 -2.71 14.06
N HIS A 276 5.05 -1.48 14.15
CA HIS A 276 5.76 -0.97 15.31
C HIS A 276 4.76 -0.24 16.21
N LEU A 277 4.64 -0.71 17.44
CA LEU A 277 3.68 -0.21 18.40
C LEU A 277 4.40 0.63 19.46
N SER A 278 3.72 1.65 19.97
CA SER A 278 4.26 2.55 20.97
C SER A 278 4.36 1.89 22.35
N ASP A 279 5.42 2.18 23.09
CA ASP A 279 5.53 1.84 24.50
C ASP A 279 4.63 2.73 25.39
N ALA A 280 4.75 2.55 26.71
CA ALA A 280 3.95 3.29 27.69
C ALA A 280 4.22 4.81 27.70
N ASP A 281 5.39 5.22 27.21
CA ASP A 281 5.79 6.63 27.12
C ASP A 281 5.43 7.23 25.74
N GLY A 282 4.77 6.45 24.87
CA GLY A 282 4.40 6.84 23.51
C GLY A 282 5.53 6.68 22.48
N GLY A 283 6.69 6.15 22.89
CA GLY A 283 7.85 5.95 22.03
C GLY A 283 7.68 4.77 21.08
N ILE A 284 8.05 4.93 19.81
CA ILE A 284 8.11 3.84 18.83
C ILE A 284 9.57 3.45 18.60
N ASP A 285 9.87 2.15 18.69
CA ASP A 285 11.19 1.58 18.46
C ASP A 285 11.24 0.91 17.07
N PRO A 286 12.09 1.39 16.13
CA PRO A 286 12.16 0.83 14.78
C PRO A 286 12.70 -0.61 14.74
N LEU A 287 13.25 -1.12 15.84
CA LEU A 287 13.70 -2.52 15.95
C LEU A 287 12.69 -3.43 16.66
N ARG A 288 11.61 -2.86 17.21
CA ARG A 288 10.59 -3.61 17.94
C ARG A 288 9.25 -3.55 17.20
N TYR A 289 8.83 -4.69 16.70
CA TYR A 289 7.60 -4.82 15.92
C TYR A 289 6.92 -6.16 16.17
N VAL A 290 5.64 -6.21 15.84
CA VAL A 290 4.88 -7.44 15.68
C VAL A 290 4.80 -7.73 14.19
N ASP A 291 5.22 -8.93 13.79
CA ASP A 291 5.15 -9.37 12.40
C ASP A 291 3.83 -10.09 12.12
N CYS A 292 3.27 -9.93 10.93
CA CYS A 292 2.06 -10.63 10.52
C CYS A 292 2.24 -12.15 10.59
N SER A 293 3.45 -12.66 10.32
CA SER A 293 3.75 -14.09 10.43
C SER A 293 3.69 -14.60 11.86
N ASP A 294 4.08 -13.80 12.86
CA ASP A 294 3.97 -14.16 14.28
C ASP A 294 2.50 -14.27 14.70
N VAL A 295 1.66 -13.36 14.20
CA VAL A 295 0.21 -13.38 14.46
C VAL A 295 -0.43 -14.59 13.80
N ASP A 296 -0.11 -14.86 12.53
CA ASP A 296 -0.70 -15.95 11.75
C ASP A 296 -0.26 -17.33 12.26
N ALA A 297 0.92 -17.45 12.85
CA ALA A 297 1.40 -18.69 13.46
C ALA A 297 0.59 -19.12 14.70
N VAL A 298 -0.08 -18.17 15.37
CA VAL A 298 -0.84 -18.43 16.61
C VAL A 298 -2.35 -18.36 16.37
N ALA A 299 -2.79 -17.57 15.40
CA ALA A 299 -4.19 -17.45 15.03
C ALA A 299 -4.68 -18.68 14.25
N ASN A 300 -5.91 -19.13 14.46
CA ASN A 300 -6.52 -20.22 13.70
C ASN A 300 -7.21 -19.72 12.42
N ALA A 301 -7.37 -20.61 11.45
CA ALA A 301 -8.15 -20.34 10.25
C ALA A 301 -9.62 -20.09 10.61
N GLY A 302 -10.09 -18.86 10.39
CA GLY A 302 -11.44 -18.42 10.74
C GLY A 302 -11.53 -17.48 11.93
N ASP A 303 -10.40 -17.18 12.60
CA ASP A 303 -10.35 -16.19 13.67
C ASP A 303 -10.89 -14.84 13.20
N THR A 304 -11.79 -14.29 14.01
CA THR A 304 -12.34 -12.93 13.89
C THR A 304 -11.30 -11.88 14.27
N SER A 305 -11.55 -10.62 13.92
CA SER A 305 -10.69 -9.50 14.34
C SER A 305 -10.55 -9.39 15.87
N GLU A 306 -11.54 -9.85 16.66
CA GLU A 306 -11.47 -9.85 18.12
C GLU A 306 -10.56 -10.96 18.67
N GLU A 307 -10.52 -12.12 18.01
CA GLU A 307 -9.59 -13.19 18.36
C GLU A 307 -8.15 -12.79 18.03
N ILE A 308 -7.95 -12.14 16.88
CA ILE A 308 -6.66 -11.57 16.50
C ILE A 308 -6.24 -10.45 17.45
N TYR A 309 -7.17 -9.64 17.93
CA TYR A 309 -6.90 -8.63 18.96
C TYR A 309 -6.26 -9.26 20.21
N ASN A 310 -6.78 -10.39 20.70
CA ASN A 310 -6.20 -11.07 21.86
C ASN A 310 -4.79 -11.61 21.60
N VAL A 311 -4.51 -12.06 20.37
CA VAL A 311 -3.15 -12.48 19.96
C VAL A 311 -2.21 -11.29 19.94
N VAL A 312 -2.58 -10.20 19.28
CA VAL A 312 -1.76 -8.98 19.18
C VAL A 312 -1.51 -8.38 20.57
N ALA A 313 -2.53 -8.31 21.43
CA ALA A 313 -2.39 -7.82 22.80
C ALA A 313 -1.39 -8.65 23.62
N ARG A 314 -1.39 -9.97 23.47
CA ARG A 314 -0.43 -10.86 24.15
C ARG A 314 1.00 -10.70 23.63
N LEU A 315 1.17 -10.55 22.32
CA LEU A 315 2.47 -10.29 21.70
C LEU A 315 3.02 -8.93 22.16
N ALA A 316 2.18 -7.89 22.17
CA ALA A 316 2.54 -6.57 22.68
C ALA A 316 2.99 -6.62 24.16
N GLN A 317 2.26 -7.34 25.02
CA GLN A 317 2.64 -7.53 26.43
C GLN A 317 4.01 -8.21 26.58
N THR A 318 4.29 -9.24 25.76
CA THR A 318 5.56 -9.97 25.80
C THR A 318 6.74 -9.07 25.39
N GLN A 319 6.49 -8.13 24.49
CA GLN A 319 7.46 -7.13 24.04
C GLN A 319 7.51 -5.86 24.92
N LYS A 320 6.77 -5.83 26.03
CA LYS A 320 6.62 -4.66 26.94
C LYS A 320 6.15 -3.40 26.20
N ILE A 321 5.27 -3.58 25.24
CA ILE A 321 4.60 -2.52 24.48
C ILE A 321 3.25 -2.28 25.15
N ALA A 322 2.82 -1.01 25.24
CA ALA A 322 1.58 -0.62 25.91
C ALA A 322 0.78 0.42 25.10
N PRO A 323 0.36 0.08 23.86
CA PRO A 323 -0.41 1.00 23.05
C PRO A 323 -1.85 1.09 23.57
N ALA A 324 -2.55 2.19 23.24
CA ALA A 324 -3.95 2.36 23.61
C ALA A 324 -4.83 1.23 23.06
N GLU A 325 -5.90 0.89 23.76
CA GLU A 325 -6.82 -0.19 23.38
C GLU A 325 -7.36 -0.02 21.95
N GLY A 326 -7.75 1.20 21.58
CA GLY A 326 -8.23 1.53 20.25
C GLY A 326 -7.19 1.30 19.15
N MET A 327 -5.92 1.61 19.43
CA MET A 327 -4.81 1.30 18.52
C MET A 327 -4.66 -0.22 18.32
N LEU A 328 -4.73 -1.01 19.39
CA LEU A 328 -4.67 -2.48 19.29
C LEU A 328 -5.82 -3.04 18.45
N ARG A 329 -7.05 -2.51 18.61
CA ARG A 329 -8.21 -2.92 17.79
C ARG A 329 -8.00 -2.59 16.32
N PHE A 330 -7.47 -1.41 16.01
CA PHE A 330 -7.15 -1.02 14.64
C PHE A 330 -6.07 -1.93 14.03
N VAL A 331 -4.98 -2.16 14.76
CA VAL A 331 -3.87 -3.03 14.36
C VAL A 331 -4.31 -4.48 14.16
N ALA A 332 -5.22 -4.99 15.00
CA ALA A 332 -5.80 -6.32 14.83
C ALA A 332 -6.60 -6.43 13.51
N LYS A 333 -7.36 -5.39 13.13
CA LYS A 333 -8.01 -5.35 11.80
C LYS A 333 -6.98 -5.36 10.67
N LEU A 334 -5.88 -4.60 10.81
CA LEU A 334 -4.82 -4.58 9.80
C LEU A 334 -4.16 -5.95 9.63
N PHE A 335 -3.82 -6.65 10.72
CA PHE A 335 -3.24 -7.99 10.63
C PHE A 335 -4.23 -8.99 10.03
N HIS A 336 -5.49 -9.00 10.48
CA HIS A 336 -6.53 -9.84 9.89
C HIS A 336 -6.63 -9.65 8.37
N SER A 337 -6.68 -8.39 7.93
CA SER A 337 -6.69 -8.01 6.51
C SER A 337 -5.42 -8.42 5.77
N ASN A 338 -4.25 -8.21 6.37
CA ASN A 338 -2.98 -8.55 5.74
C ASN A 338 -2.78 -10.05 5.59
N MET A 339 -3.29 -10.86 6.51
CA MET A 339 -3.26 -12.32 6.40
C MET A 339 -4.04 -12.80 5.15
N LEU A 340 -5.11 -12.10 4.76
CA LEU A 340 -5.81 -12.35 3.49
C LEU A 340 -4.93 -12.00 2.28
N GLN A 341 -4.14 -10.92 2.37
CA GLN A 341 -3.19 -10.54 1.32
C GLN A 341 -2.02 -11.52 1.22
N VAL A 342 -1.43 -11.95 2.32
CA VAL A 342 -0.36 -12.95 2.28
C VAL A 342 -0.87 -14.26 1.67
N ASN A 343 -2.12 -14.64 1.96
CA ASN A 343 -2.76 -15.79 1.30
C ASN A 343 -3.03 -15.55 -0.19
N TYR A 344 -3.38 -14.33 -0.59
CA TYR A 344 -3.47 -13.95 -1.99
C TYR A 344 -2.16 -14.21 -2.74
N VAL A 345 -1.03 -13.76 -2.18
CA VAL A 345 0.29 -14.01 -2.80
C VAL A 345 0.63 -15.49 -2.81
N ARG A 346 0.29 -16.23 -1.75
CA ARG A 346 0.47 -17.70 -1.73
C ARG A 346 -0.32 -18.41 -2.82
N GLU A 347 -1.58 -18.03 -3.01
CA GLU A 347 -2.50 -18.68 -3.95
C GLU A 347 -2.15 -18.37 -5.40
N TYR A 348 -1.91 -17.10 -5.73
CA TYR A 348 -1.75 -16.66 -7.13
C TYR A 348 -0.30 -16.53 -7.58
N TYR A 349 0.65 -16.46 -6.65
CA TYR A 349 2.07 -16.24 -6.92
C TYR A 349 2.97 -17.26 -6.20
N ASN A 350 2.44 -18.38 -5.71
CA ASN A 350 3.22 -19.46 -5.11
C ASN A 350 4.11 -19.00 -3.92
N GLY A 351 3.64 -18.02 -3.17
CA GLY A 351 4.22 -17.59 -1.89
C GLY A 351 5.10 -16.35 -1.94
N ARG A 352 5.57 -15.94 -3.12
CA ARG A 352 6.24 -14.65 -3.34
C ARG A 352 6.03 -14.19 -4.78
N TYR A 353 6.05 -12.90 -5.05
CA TYR A 353 6.05 -12.42 -6.43
C TYR A 353 7.31 -12.90 -7.19
N GLU A 354 7.13 -13.39 -8.41
CA GLU A 354 8.24 -13.81 -9.28
C GLU A 354 9.13 -12.61 -9.65
N ASP A 355 8.48 -11.45 -9.82
CA ASP A 355 9.10 -10.17 -10.14
C ASP A 355 9.25 -9.33 -8.87
N ILE A 356 10.44 -9.38 -8.27
CA ILE A 356 10.71 -8.79 -6.96
C ILE A 356 10.97 -7.27 -7.06
N GLY A 357 11.42 -6.77 -8.21
CA GLY A 357 11.81 -5.37 -8.42
C GLY A 357 10.73 -4.45 -8.99
N HIS A 358 11.18 -3.30 -9.50
CA HIS A 358 10.34 -2.24 -10.07
C HIS A 358 9.74 -2.60 -11.44
N GLN A 359 8.41 -2.53 -11.56
CA GLN A 359 7.66 -2.79 -12.81
C GLN A 359 6.46 -1.85 -12.98
N GLU A 360 6.63 -0.58 -12.64
CA GLU A 360 5.62 0.45 -12.86
C GLU A 360 5.32 0.60 -14.37
N ARG A 361 4.06 0.86 -14.70
CA ARG A 361 3.58 1.03 -16.08
C ARG A 361 3.17 2.45 -16.37
#